data_AF-A0A2P5Y1Y3-F1
#
_entry.id   AF-A0A2P5Y1Y3-F1
#
_cell.length_a   1.000
_cell.length_b   1.000
_cell.length_c   1.000
_cell.angle_alpha   90.00
_cell.angle_beta   90.00
_cell.angle_gamma   90.00
#
_symmetry.space_group_name_H-M   'P 1'
#
loop_
_entity.id
_entity.type
_entity.pdbx_description
1 polymer ?
#
loop_
_entity_poly.entity_id
_entity_poly.type
_entity_poly.pdbx_seq_one_letter_code
_entity_poly.pdbx_strand_id
1 'polypeptide(L)'
;MPRGIGKLSSLEMLSMFVVDKNGSHDGADICELRGLNNLREELRIINLGFIKNAKEKFKAANLKEKQHLRSLDLIWGGGNGDDEKSLEDLQPHSNLKELRIVEWRGDAKFPIWFSLLTNSSVLKYRVGIISNISRPFLNCVIFKMISP
;
A
#
# COMPACT_ATOMS: atom_id res chain seq x y z
N MET A 1 5.45 -6.08 -14.43
CA MET A 1 6.46 -5.02 -14.23
C MET A 1 7.83 -5.65 -14.43
N PRO A 2 8.71 -5.10 -15.29
CA PRO A 2 10.05 -5.64 -15.51
C PRO A 2 10.94 -5.49 -14.26
N ARG A 3 11.87 -6.43 -14.09
CA ARG A 3 12.89 -6.35 -13.04
C ARG A 3 13.90 -5.23 -13.30
N GLY A 4 14.49 -4.72 -12.22
CA GLY A 4 15.49 -3.66 -12.28
C GLY A 4 14.90 -2.25 -12.37
N ILE A 5 13.57 -2.11 -12.37
CA ILE A 5 12.92 -0.79 -12.31
C ILE A 5 13.39 0.02 -11.10
N GLY A 6 13.69 -0.63 -9.97
CA GLY A 6 14.20 0.01 -8.76
C GLY A 6 15.59 0.64 -8.91
N LYS A 7 16.31 0.36 -10.01
CA LYS A 7 17.59 1.03 -10.34
C LYS A 7 17.38 2.43 -10.92
N LEU A 8 16.17 2.75 -11.37
CA LEU A 8 15.81 4.07 -11.93
C LEU A 8 15.55 5.06 -10.78
N SER A 9 16.57 5.37 -9.98
CA SER A 9 16.41 6.22 -8.78
C SER A 9 15.94 7.65 -9.10
N SER A 10 16.21 8.15 -10.29
CA SER A 10 15.73 9.45 -10.80
C SER A 10 14.33 9.39 -11.43
N LEU A 11 13.64 8.24 -11.38
CA LEU A 11 12.29 8.11 -11.92
C LEU A 11 11.31 8.95 -11.09
N GLU A 12 10.66 9.90 -11.74
CA GLU A 12 9.71 10.80 -11.07
C GLU A 12 8.25 10.39 -11.28
N MET A 13 7.94 9.68 -12.37
CA MET A 13 6.58 9.29 -12.70
C MET A 13 6.47 7.78 -12.88
N LEU A 14 5.66 7.15 -12.02
CA LEU A 14 5.28 5.76 -12.15
C LEU A 14 3.85 5.58 -11.60
N SER A 15 2.87 5.63 -12.49
CA SER A 15 1.45 5.59 -12.10
C SER A 15 1.00 4.21 -11.62
N MET A 16 1.64 3.13 -12.06
CA MET A 16 1.24 1.77 -11.73
C MET A 16 2.44 0.85 -11.52
N PHE A 17 2.45 0.14 -10.39
CA PHE A 17 3.39 -0.91 -10.05
C PHE A 17 2.67 -2.25 -9.91
N VAL A 18 3.00 -3.19 -10.80
CA VAL A 18 2.39 -4.53 -10.84
C VAL A 18 3.35 -5.52 -10.20
N VAL A 19 3.02 -5.99 -8.99
CA VAL A 19 3.82 -7.01 -8.31
C VAL A 19 3.64 -8.35 -9.02
N ASP A 20 4.74 -9.08 -9.21
CA ASP A 20 4.69 -10.41 -9.78
C ASP A 20 3.92 -11.39 -8.88
N LYS A 21 2.98 -12.13 -9.48
CA LYS A 21 2.10 -13.05 -8.75
C LYS A 21 2.81 -14.35 -8.36
N ASN A 22 3.79 -14.76 -9.17
CA ASN A 22 4.37 -16.10 -9.08
C ASN A 22 5.74 -16.11 -8.39
N GLY A 23 6.29 -14.93 -8.05
CA GLY A 23 7.68 -14.83 -7.59
C GLY A 23 8.68 -15.36 -8.62
N SER A 24 8.28 -15.40 -9.88
CA SER A 24 9.06 -15.86 -11.02
C SER A 24 10.28 -14.98 -11.23
N HIS A 25 11.28 -15.51 -11.93
CA HIS A 25 12.51 -14.78 -12.22
C HIS A 25 12.33 -13.61 -13.19
N ASP A 26 11.13 -13.42 -13.75
CA ASP A 26 10.88 -12.46 -14.83
C ASP A 26 10.11 -11.19 -14.39
N GLY A 27 9.48 -11.22 -13.21
CA GLY A 27 8.66 -10.13 -12.71
C GLY A 27 9.27 -9.35 -11.53
N ALA A 28 8.87 -8.09 -11.40
CA ALA A 28 9.32 -7.22 -10.31
C ALA A 28 8.69 -7.58 -8.96
N ASP A 29 9.53 -7.62 -7.94
CA ASP A 29 9.11 -7.70 -6.55
C ASP A 29 8.85 -6.29 -5.98
N ILE A 30 7.97 -6.17 -4.98
CA ILE A 30 7.70 -4.89 -4.32
C ILE A 30 8.96 -4.23 -3.73
N CYS A 31 10.00 -5.01 -3.40
CA CYS A 31 11.30 -4.49 -2.97
C CYS A 31 11.95 -3.52 -3.97
N GLU A 32 11.61 -3.60 -5.26
CA GLU A 32 12.10 -2.67 -6.30
C GLU A 32 11.65 -1.22 -6.02
N LEU A 33 10.54 -1.01 -5.30
CA LEU A 33 10.10 0.33 -4.90
C LEU A 33 11.09 1.01 -3.95
N ARG A 34 12.01 0.28 -3.31
CA ARG A 34 13.00 0.83 -2.37
C ARG A 34 13.85 1.93 -3.00
N GLY A 35 14.21 1.79 -4.27
CA GLY A 35 15.06 2.74 -4.99
C GLY A 35 14.32 3.92 -5.60
N LEU A 36 12.98 3.88 -5.63
CA LEU A 36 12.13 4.83 -6.34
C LEU A 36 11.58 5.91 -5.39
N ASN A 37 12.47 6.68 -4.77
CA ASN A 37 12.08 7.70 -3.79
C ASN A 37 11.63 9.03 -4.41
N ASN A 38 12.01 9.28 -5.67
CA ASN A 38 11.65 10.50 -6.40
C ASN A 38 10.26 10.45 -7.05
N LEU A 39 9.50 9.37 -6.86
CA LEU A 39 8.15 9.23 -7.40
C LEU A 39 7.23 10.33 -6.88
N ARG A 40 6.52 10.96 -7.81
CA ARG A 40 5.66 12.11 -7.56
C ARG A 40 4.20 11.80 -7.86
N GLU A 41 3.32 12.59 -7.24
CA GLU A 41 1.87 12.59 -7.47
C GLU A 41 1.20 11.25 -7.10
N GLU A 42 1.04 10.31 -8.03
CA GLU A 42 0.23 9.09 -7.86
C GLU A 42 1.03 7.81 -8.09
N LEU A 43 0.84 6.83 -7.21
CA LEU A 43 1.34 5.46 -7.37
C LEU A 43 0.23 4.46 -7.03
N ARG A 44 -0.07 3.56 -7.97
CA ARG A 44 -0.97 2.42 -7.72
C ARG A 44 -0.20 1.12 -7.67
N ILE A 45 -0.26 0.40 -6.55
CA ILE A 45 0.42 -0.88 -6.36
C ILE A 45 -0.62 -2.00 -6.39
N ILE A 46 -0.47 -2.95 -7.32
CA ILE A 46 -1.42 -4.05 -7.52
C ILE A 46 -0.79 -5.41 -7.28
N ASN A 47 -1.64 -6.41 -6.99
CA ASN A 47 -1.28 -7.79 -6.65
C ASN A 47 -0.60 -7.96 -5.28
N LEU A 48 -0.86 -7.07 -4.31
CA LEU A 48 -0.25 -7.16 -2.98
C LEU A 48 -0.61 -8.46 -2.24
N GLY A 49 -1.74 -9.08 -2.56
CA GLY A 49 -2.20 -10.34 -1.99
C GLY A 49 -1.36 -11.55 -2.41
N PHE A 50 -0.55 -11.45 -3.47
CA PHE A 50 0.31 -12.56 -3.93
C PHE A 50 1.70 -12.55 -3.30
N ILE A 51 2.01 -11.52 -2.49
CA ILE A 51 3.32 -11.37 -1.84
C ILE A 51 3.45 -12.38 -0.71
N LYS A 52 4.47 -13.24 -0.81
CA LYS A 52 4.98 -14.11 0.27
C LYS A 52 6.01 -13.35 1.12
N ASN A 53 6.14 -13.71 2.40
CA ASN A 53 6.99 -13.00 3.37
C ASN A 53 6.67 -11.50 3.41
N ALA A 54 5.36 -11.20 3.49
CA ALA A 54 4.83 -9.85 3.31
C ALA A 54 5.48 -8.82 4.24
N LYS A 55 5.69 -9.19 5.52
CA LYS A 55 6.33 -8.32 6.52
C LYS A 55 7.69 -7.77 6.07
N GLU A 56 8.58 -8.63 5.59
CA GLU A 56 9.92 -8.22 5.16
C GLU A 56 9.85 -7.36 3.89
N LYS A 57 9.01 -7.77 2.93
CA LYS A 57 8.88 -7.11 1.63
C LYS A 57 8.17 -5.76 1.70
N PHE A 58 7.14 -5.64 2.54
CA PHE A 58 6.44 -4.38 2.78
C PHE A 58 7.36 -3.34 3.40
N LYS A 59 8.14 -3.73 4.42
CA LYS A 59 9.19 -2.87 4.99
C LYS A 59 10.22 -2.44 3.94
N ALA A 60 10.66 -3.38 3.10
CA ALA A 60 11.64 -3.10 2.06
C ALA A 60 11.15 -2.12 0.99
N ALA A 61 9.83 -2.11 0.69
CA ALA A 61 9.23 -1.18 -0.28
C ALA A 61 9.38 0.30 0.10
N ASN A 62 9.58 0.57 1.41
CA ASN A 62 9.98 1.87 1.94
C ASN A 62 9.09 3.04 1.46
N LEU A 63 7.76 2.91 1.64
CA LEU A 63 6.79 3.92 1.22
C LEU A 63 6.92 5.24 2.00
N LYS A 64 7.46 5.16 3.22
CA LYS A 64 7.73 6.33 4.06
C LYS A 64 8.76 7.30 3.48
N GLU A 65 9.70 6.87 2.63
CA GLU A 65 10.71 7.80 2.06
C GLU A 65 10.24 8.47 0.75
N LYS A 66 9.03 8.15 0.27
CA LYS A 66 8.48 8.69 -0.98
C LYS A 66 7.81 10.04 -0.74
N GLN A 67 8.61 11.04 -0.40
CA GLN A 67 8.14 12.34 0.12
C GLN A 67 7.31 13.16 -0.86
N HIS A 68 7.49 12.92 -2.17
CA HIS A 68 6.79 13.62 -3.25
C HIS A 68 5.49 12.95 -3.68
N LEU A 69 5.18 11.78 -3.13
CA LEU A 69 3.96 11.06 -3.42
C LEU A 69 2.77 11.70 -2.68
N ARG A 70 1.67 11.92 -3.40
CA ARG A 70 0.45 12.53 -2.86
C ARG A 70 -0.74 11.59 -2.85
N SER A 71 -0.77 10.59 -3.75
CA SER A 71 -1.82 9.59 -3.83
C SER A 71 -1.23 8.19 -3.91
N LEU A 72 -1.78 7.27 -3.13
CA LEU A 72 -1.36 5.88 -3.07
C LEU A 72 -2.56 4.95 -3.10
N ASP A 73 -2.63 4.08 -4.10
CA ASP A 73 -3.58 2.97 -4.13
C ASP A 73 -2.87 1.66 -3.83
N LEU A 74 -3.36 0.91 -2.85
CA LEU A 74 -2.89 -0.41 -2.48
C LEU A 74 -4.00 -1.43 -2.80
N ILE A 75 -3.76 -2.30 -3.78
CA ILE A 75 -4.75 -3.24 -4.32
C ILE A 75 -4.24 -4.67 -4.12
N TRP A 76 -4.94 -5.44 -3.28
CA TRP A 76 -4.51 -6.80 -2.90
C TRP A 76 -4.79 -7.85 -3.96
N GLY A 77 -5.96 -7.87 -4.60
CA GLY A 77 -6.31 -8.92 -5.55
C GLY A 77 -6.63 -10.26 -4.87
N GLY A 78 -6.87 -11.29 -5.68
CA GLY A 78 -7.30 -12.63 -5.24
C GLY A 78 -6.21 -13.54 -4.66
N GLY A 79 -5.10 -13.00 -4.16
CA GLY A 79 -4.05 -13.82 -3.53
C GLY A 79 -4.51 -14.48 -2.23
N ASN A 80 -3.83 -15.56 -1.81
CA ASN A 80 -4.18 -16.28 -0.59
C ASN A 80 -4.01 -15.37 0.64
N GLY A 81 -4.96 -15.44 1.58
CA GLY A 81 -4.86 -14.77 2.87
C GLY A 81 -3.77 -15.45 3.69
N ASP A 82 -2.63 -14.76 3.82
CA ASP A 82 -1.62 -15.13 4.80
C ASP A 82 -1.84 -14.21 5.99
N ASP A 83 -2.02 -14.78 7.18
CA ASP A 83 -2.33 -14.05 8.40
C ASP A 83 -1.18 -13.12 8.85
N GLU A 84 -0.01 -13.22 8.20
CA GLU A 84 1.16 -12.36 8.42
C GLU A 84 1.11 -11.01 7.68
N LYS A 85 0.12 -10.79 6.81
CA LYS A 85 -0.01 -9.51 6.09
C LYS A 85 -0.57 -8.46 7.05
N SER A 86 0.27 -7.49 7.40
CA SER A 86 -0.11 -6.32 8.17
C SER A 86 0.07 -5.04 7.37
N LEU A 87 -0.89 -4.11 7.47
CA LEU A 87 -0.76 -2.77 6.89
C LEU A 87 0.29 -1.93 7.64
N GLU A 88 0.67 -2.29 8.87
CA GLU A 88 1.64 -1.54 9.67
C GLU A 88 2.97 -1.38 8.93
N ASP A 89 3.40 -2.41 8.21
CA ASP A 89 4.65 -2.43 7.46
C ASP A 89 4.61 -1.61 6.15
N LEU A 90 3.44 -1.11 5.75
CA LEU A 90 3.22 -0.29 4.55
C LEU A 90 3.00 1.20 4.87
N GLN A 91 3.57 1.68 5.98
CA GLN A 91 3.46 3.08 6.38
C GLN A 91 3.86 4.04 5.22
N PRO A 92 2.94 4.87 4.72
CA PRO A 92 3.27 5.88 3.72
C PRO A 92 3.90 7.13 4.36
N HIS A 93 4.47 8.00 3.53
CA HIS A 93 4.96 9.30 4.00
C HIS A 93 3.79 10.21 4.44
N SER A 94 4.04 11.11 5.40
CA SER A 94 3.03 12.01 5.97
C SER A 94 2.47 13.06 5.00
N ASN A 95 3.16 13.32 3.88
CA ASN A 95 2.69 14.24 2.83
C ASN A 95 1.57 13.66 1.95
N LEU A 96 1.21 12.38 2.15
CA LEU A 96 0.15 11.75 1.39
C LEU A 96 -1.17 12.49 1.62
N LYS A 97 -1.89 12.77 0.53
CA LYS A 97 -3.19 13.45 0.50
C LYS A 97 -4.34 12.50 0.21
N GLU A 98 -4.07 11.39 -0.47
CA GLU A 98 -5.09 10.38 -0.78
C GLU A 98 -4.52 8.97 -0.56
N LEU A 99 -5.24 8.15 0.20
CA LEU A 99 -4.92 6.74 0.40
C LEU A 99 -6.13 5.88 0.03
N ARG A 100 -5.91 4.93 -0.87
CA ARG A 100 -6.92 3.95 -1.24
C ARG A 100 -6.45 2.54 -0.93
N ILE A 101 -7.28 1.79 -0.22
CA ILE A 101 -7.05 0.37 0.06
C ILE A 101 -8.21 -0.42 -0.54
N VAL A 102 -7.89 -1.42 -1.36
CA VAL A 102 -8.88 -2.22 -2.11
C VAL A 102 -8.57 -3.70 -1.93
N GLU A 103 -9.63 -4.48 -1.65
CA GLU A 103 -9.55 -5.95 -1.50
C GLU A 103 -8.59 -6.41 -0.40
N TRP A 104 -8.43 -5.61 0.67
CA TRP A 104 -7.62 -6.01 1.82
C TRP A 104 -8.12 -7.36 2.37
N ARG A 105 -7.16 -8.25 2.63
CA ARG A 105 -7.37 -9.64 3.06
C ARG A 105 -6.37 -10.09 4.13
N GLY A 106 -5.61 -9.14 4.71
CA GLY A 106 -4.66 -9.42 5.79
C GLY A 106 -5.34 -9.35 7.16
N ASP A 107 -4.56 -9.04 8.19
CA ASP A 107 -5.06 -8.95 9.55
C ASP A 107 -6.22 -7.95 9.70
N ALA A 108 -7.07 -8.17 10.72
CA ALA A 108 -8.17 -7.26 11.04
C ALA A 108 -7.68 -5.98 11.75
N LYS A 109 -6.36 -5.83 11.97
CA LYS A 109 -5.79 -4.74 12.76
C LYS A 109 -5.46 -3.57 11.83
N PHE A 110 -6.12 -2.45 12.07
CA PHE A 110 -5.69 -1.21 11.43
C PHE A 110 -4.36 -0.73 12.03
N PRO A 111 -3.46 -0.19 11.20
CA PRO A 111 -2.15 0.20 11.66
C PRO A 111 -2.20 1.49 12.47
N ILE A 112 -1.24 1.66 13.37
CA ILE A 112 -1.12 2.81 14.26
C ILE A 112 -0.94 4.09 13.44
N TRP A 113 -0.13 4.01 12.38
CA TRP A 113 0.08 5.13 11.47
C TRP A 113 -1.21 5.63 10.83
N PHE A 114 -2.24 4.79 10.68
CA PHE A 114 -3.53 5.23 10.15
C PHE A 114 -4.15 6.30 11.05
N SER A 115 -4.11 6.08 12.36
CA SER A 115 -4.62 7.05 13.36
C SER A 115 -3.83 8.36 13.36
N LEU A 116 -2.53 8.29 13.11
CA LEU A 116 -1.67 9.48 13.03
C LEU A 116 -1.95 10.30 11.77
N LEU A 117 -2.17 9.64 10.64
CA LEU A 117 -2.50 10.30 9.39
C LEU A 117 -3.92 10.89 9.40
N THR A 118 -4.88 10.27 10.10
CA THR A 118 -6.26 10.79 10.21
C THR A 118 -6.36 12.10 10.99
N ASN A 119 -5.34 12.48 11.78
CA ASN A 119 -5.31 13.77 12.46
C ASN A 119 -4.94 14.93 11.52
N SER A 120 -4.53 14.63 10.29
CA SER A 120 -4.31 15.62 9.24
C SER A 120 -5.61 15.81 8.46
N SER A 121 -6.19 17.01 8.52
CA SER A 121 -7.45 17.41 7.85
C SER A 121 -7.37 17.41 6.30
N VAL A 122 -6.30 16.86 5.72
CA VAL A 122 -6.00 16.89 4.28
C VAL A 122 -6.10 15.51 3.64
N LEU A 123 -6.06 14.43 4.42
CA LEU A 123 -5.99 13.07 3.88
C LEU A 123 -7.39 12.51 3.58
N LYS A 124 -7.66 12.26 2.30
CA LYS A 124 -8.86 11.54 1.86
C LYS A 124 -8.61 10.05 1.83
N TYR A 125 -9.57 9.30 2.34
CA TYR A 125 -9.55 7.84 2.32
C TYR A 125 -10.61 7.34 1.36
N ARG A 126 -10.26 6.37 0.51
CA ARG A 126 -11.23 5.63 -0.29
C ARG A 126 -11.06 4.15 -0.03
N VAL A 127 -12.13 3.48 0.36
CA VAL A 127 -12.12 2.03 0.53
C VAL A 127 -12.85 1.35 -0.61
N GLY A 128 -12.16 0.44 -1.28
CA GLY A 128 -12.78 -0.59 -2.11
C GLY A 128 -12.96 -1.86 -1.27
N ILE A 129 -14.06 -2.58 -1.50
CA ILE A 129 -14.51 -3.81 -0.82
C ILE A 129 -13.38 -4.47 0.00
N ILE A 130 -13.45 -4.36 1.33
CA ILE A 130 -12.54 -5.09 2.23
C ILE A 130 -13.24 -6.35 2.69
N SER A 131 -12.70 -7.50 2.31
CA SER A 131 -13.09 -8.79 2.87
C SER A 131 -12.39 -8.98 4.23
N ASN A 132 -13.07 -9.54 5.24
CA ASN A 132 -12.51 -9.93 6.55
C ASN A 132 -12.23 -8.87 7.64
N ILE A 133 -12.87 -7.69 7.62
CA ILE A 133 -12.88 -6.87 8.86
C ILE A 133 -14.00 -7.37 9.79
N SER A 134 -13.67 -7.57 11.07
CA SER A 134 -14.66 -7.86 12.12
C SER A 134 -15.72 -6.74 12.19
N ARG A 135 -17.01 -7.10 12.15
CA ARG A 135 -18.17 -6.17 12.12
C ARG A 135 -18.09 -4.94 13.05
N PRO A 136 -17.65 -5.02 14.32
CA PRO A 136 -17.50 -3.85 15.17
C PRO A 136 -16.44 -2.84 14.71
N PHE A 137 -15.39 -3.29 14.00
CA PHE A 137 -14.30 -2.43 13.51
C PHE A 137 -14.58 -1.82 12.14
N LEU A 138 -15.40 -2.50 11.31
CA LEU A 138 -15.97 -1.92 10.10
C LEU A 138 -16.67 -0.61 10.42
N ASN A 139 -17.49 -0.57 11.48
CA ASN A 139 -18.17 0.66 11.87
C ASN A 139 -17.20 1.77 12.27
N CYS A 140 -16.14 1.51 13.05
CA CYS A 140 -15.20 2.55 13.47
C CYS A 140 -14.40 3.14 12.30
N VAL A 141 -14.01 2.30 11.35
CA VAL A 141 -13.26 2.66 10.15
C VAL A 141 -14.15 3.35 9.12
N ILE A 142 -15.35 2.81 8.86
CA ILE A 142 -16.37 3.42 7.99
C ILE A 142 -16.80 4.80 8.53
N PHE A 143 -17.04 4.94 9.83
CA PHE A 143 -17.51 6.20 10.42
C PHE A 143 -16.46 7.32 10.33
N LYS A 144 -15.17 7.00 10.46
CA LYS A 144 -14.07 7.96 10.29
C LYS A 144 -13.70 8.24 8.83
N MET A 145 -14.02 7.35 7.89
CA MET A 145 -13.70 7.52 6.45
C MET A 145 -14.86 8.05 5.60
N ILE A 146 -16.09 8.09 6.13
CA ILE A 146 -17.29 8.63 5.43
C ILE A 146 -17.72 10.00 5.99
N SER A 147 -17.17 10.45 7.12
CA SER A 147 -17.47 11.79 7.62
C SER A 147 -16.81 12.87 6.72
N PRO A 148 -17.57 13.88 6.27
CA PRO A 148 -17.11 14.90 5.31
C PRO A 148 -15.99 15.80 5.84
#